data_AF-A0A947P8A3-F1
#
_entry.id   AF-A0A947P8A3-F1
#
_cell.length_a   1.000
_cell.length_b   1.000
_cell.length_c   1.000
_cell.angle_alpha   90.00
_cell.angle_beta   90.00
_cell.angle_gamma   90.00
#
_symmetry.space_group_name_H-M   'P 1'
#
loop_
_entity.id
_entity.type
_entity.pdbx_description
1 polymer ?
#
loop_
_entity_poly.entity_id
_entity_poly.type
_entity_poly.pdbx_seq_one_letter_code
_entity_poly.pdbx_strand_id
1 'polypeptide(L)'
;MIREINLENWSRRRQFEFFKNYDYPHFNISTNIDIAEAYHYTKNYSISLFKTILFVSLKTINSIPEFRCRIRENSVVEHAVVHPSFTVSVENDQFSFCNSDFDVNIHQFFRNAEQAIQAVKDNPFIQSDS
;
A
#
# COMPACT_ATOMS: atom_id res chain seq x y z
N MET A 1 7.17 13.29 4.17
CA MET A 1 7.35 13.84 5.54
C MET A 1 6.92 12.79 6.55
N ILE A 2 7.65 12.65 7.64
CA ILE A 2 7.37 11.69 8.71
C ILE A 2 7.14 12.49 9.99
N ARG A 3 6.10 12.14 10.74
CA ARG A 3 5.78 12.75 12.03
C ARG A 3 5.95 11.71 13.13
N GLU A 4 6.74 12.01 14.15
CA GLU A 4 6.81 11.16 15.33
C GLU A 4 5.54 11.30 16.17
N ILE A 5 5.00 10.18 16.65
CA ILE A 5 3.83 10.15 17.52
C ILE A 5 4.31 10.27 18.97
N ASN A 6 3.85 11.30 19.67
CA ASN A 6 4.04 11.40 21.11
C ASN A 6 3.20 10.30 21.81
N LEU A 7 3.87 9.24 22.23
CA LEU A 7 3.24 8.09 22.89
C LEU A 7 2.53 8.46 24.20
N GLU A 8 2.98 9.50 24.92
CA GLU A 8 2.37 9.88 26.20
C GLU A 8 0.92 10.34 26.04
N ASN A 9 0.65 11.05 24.94
CA ASN A 9 -0.66 11.62 24.61
C ASN A 9 -1.43 10.82 23.56
N TRP A 10 -0.91 9.66 23.15
CA TRP A 10 -1.55 8.86 22.11
C TRP A 10 -2.71 8.03 22.68
N SER A 11 -3.89 8.17 22.09
CA SER A 11 -5.11 7.46 22.51
C SER A 11 -4.96 5.93 22.52
N ARG A 12 -4.05 5.40 21.68
CA ARG A 12 -3.79 3.95 21.56
C ARG A 12 -2.57 3.46 22.33
N ARG A 13 -1.96 4.30 23.18
CA ARG A 13 -0.76 3.96 23.96
C ARG A 13 -0.92 2.64 24.71
N ARG A 14 -2.03 2.45 25.44
CA ARG A 14 -2.24 1.24 26.24
C ARG A 14 -2.29 -0.03 25.39
N GLN A 15 -3.00 0.01 24.26
CA GLN A 15 -3.10 -1.10 23.33
C GLN A 15 -1.75 -1.38 22.68
N PHE A 16 -1.03 -0.34 22.25
CA PHE A 16 0.29 -0.49 21.68
C PHE A 16 1.28 -1.13 22.66
N GLU A 17 1.36 -0.63 23.90
CA GLU A 17 2.22 -1.19 24.95
C GLU A 17 1.89 -2.65 25.28
N PHE A 18 0.61 -3.03 25.20
CA PHE A 18 0.17 -4.39 25.42
C PHE A 18 0.59 -5.34 24.28
N PHE A 19 0.41 -4.93 23.01
CA PHE A 19 0.66 -5.80 21.86
C PHE A 19 2.11 -5.76 21.35
N LYS A 20 2.88 -4.68 21.54
CA LYS A 20 4.19 -4.48 20.90
C LYS A 20 5.23 -5.55 21.22
N ASN A 21 5.07 -6.25 22.35
CA ASN A 21 6.01 -7.28 22.83
C ASN A 21 5.57 -8.71 22.47
N TYR A 22 4.49 -8.88 21.70
CA TYR A 22 4.06 -10.20 21.25
C TYR A 22 4.94 -10.66 20.10
N ASP A 23 5.23 -11.97 20.03
CA ASP A 23 5.98 -12.55 18.89
C ASP A 23 5.21 -12.37 17.55
N TYR A 24 3.88 -12.41 17.61
CA TYR A 24 2.99 -12.28 16.45
C TYR A 24 1.90 -11.22 16.70
N PRO A 25 2.23 -9.92 16.65
CA PRO A 25 1.30 -8.82 16.95
C PRO A 25 0.41 -8.47 15.74
N HIS A 26 0.00 -9.46 14.96
CA HIS A 26 -0.77 -9.28 13.73
C HIS A 26 -1.86 -10.34 13.59
N PHE A 27 -2.89 -10.01 12.82
CA PHE A 27 -3.97 -10.91 12.44
C PHE A 27 -4.41 -10.60 11.03
N ASN A 28 -5.06 -11.56 10.37
CA ASN A 28 -5.56 -11.43 9.01
C ASN A 28 -7.08 -11.41 9.01
N ILE A 29 -7.67 -10.56 8.17
CA ILE A 29 -9.10 -10.54 7.88
C ILE A 29 -9.28 -10.76 6.38
N SER A 30 -10.26 -11.58 6.01
CA SER A 30 -10.69 -11.74 4.62
C SER A 30 -12.19 -11.53 4.53
N THR A 31 -12.63 -10.78 3.52
CA THR A 31 -14.05 -10.55 3.23
C THR A 31 -14.25 -10.47 1.73
N ASN A 32 -15.44 -10.84 1.28
CA ASN A 32 -15.85 -10.61 -0.10
C ASN A 32 -16.19 -9.12 -0.28
N ILE A 33 -15.72 -8.53 -1.37
CA ILE A 33 -16.06 -7.17 -1.79
C ILE A 33 -16.73 -7.29 -3.15
N ASP A 34 -17.93 -6.71 -3.27
CA ASP A 34 -18.59 -6.58 -4.57
C ASP A 34 -17.86 -5.50 -5.39
N ILE A 35 -17.35 -5.89 -6.55
CA ILE A 35 -16.62 -5.01 -7.47
C ILE A 35 -17.36 -4.79 -8.78
N ALA A 36 -18.64 -5.17 -8.90
CA ALA A 36 -19.40 -5.09 -10.14
C ALA A 36 -19.38 -3.68 -10.74
N GLU A 37 -19.62 -2.66 -9.93
CA GLU A 37 -19.60 -1.25 -10.37
C GLU A 37 -18.21 -0.83 -10.85
N ALA A 38 -17.16 -1.14 -10.09
CA ALA A 38 -15.78 -0.83 -10.47
C ALA A 38 -15.37 -1.55 -11.75
N TYR A 39 -15.78 -2.80 -11.91
CA TYR A 39 -15.58 -3.59 -13.11
C TYR A 39 -16.25 -2.93 -14.32
N HIS A 40 -17.54 -2.63 -14.25
CA HIS A 40 -18.27 -1.99 -15.36
C HIS A 40 -17.70 -0.61 -15.70
N TYR A 41 -17.36 0.20 -14.68
CA TYR A 41 -16.71 1.49 -14.88
C TYR A 41 -15.39 1.32 -15.66
N THR A 42 -14.53 0.39 -15.24
CA THR A 42 -13.23 0.20 -15.90
C THR A 42 -13.35 -0.25 -17.35
N LYS A 43 -14.37 -1.07 -17.66
CA LYS A 43 -14.67 -1.49 -19.03
C LYS A 43 -15.19 -0.34 -19.88
N ASN A 44 -16.13 0.45 -19.37
CA ASN A 44 -16.72 1.58 -20.11
C ASN A 44 -15.70 2.66 -20.47
N TYR A 45 -14.72 2.90 -19.59
CA TYR A 45 -13.68 3.91 -19.79
C TYR A 45 -12.36 3.34 -20.32
N SER A 46 -12.29 2.05 -20.64
CA SER A 46 -11.07 1.38 -21.14
C SER A 46 -9.84 1.58 -20.23
N ILE A 47 -10.05 1.52 -18.92
CA ILE A 47 -8.97 1.64 -17.93
C ILE A 47 -8.69 0.30 -17.23
N SER A 48 -7.49 0.16 -16.67
CA SER A 48 -7.08 -1.08 -15.99
C SER A 48 -7.81 -1.28 -14.66
N LEU A 49 -8.54 -2.40 -14.53
CA LEU A 49 -9.20 -2.80 -13.28
C LEU A 49 -8.21 -2.92 -12.12
N PHE A 50 -7.04 -3.53 -12.35
CA PHE A 50 -5.99 -3.66 -11.35
C PHE A 50 -5.54 -2.30 -10.81
N LYS A 51 -5.18 -1.36 -11.69
CA LYS A 51 -4.75 -0.01 -11.28
C LYS A 51 -5.87 0.75 -10.57
N THR A 52 -7.13 0.56 -10.98
CA THR A 52 -8.28 1.16 -10.30
C THR A 52 -8.45 0.62 -8.89
N ILE A 53 -8.43 -0.70 -8.69
CA ILE A 53 -8.53 -1.33 -7.37
C ILE A 53 -7.36 -0.86 -6.48
N LEU A 54 -6.13 -0.92 -7.01
CA LEU A 54 -4.95 -0.46 -6.28
C LEU A 54 -5.08 1.02 -5.85
N PHE A 55 -5.55 1.89 -6.74
CA PHE A 55 -5.77 3.30 -6.44
C PHE A 55 -6.79 3.50 -5.31
N VAL A 56 -7.96 2.87 -5.37
CA VAL A 56 -9.00 3.04 -4.34
C VAL A 56 -8.59 2.44 -3.00
N SER A 57 -7.85 1.32 -3.01
CA SER A 57 -7.26 0.73 -1.81
C SER A 57 -6.26 1.69 -1.17
N LEU A 58 -5.30 2.22 -1.95
CA LEU A 58 -4.30 3.15 -1.42
C LEU A 58 -4.89 4.49 -1.00
N LYS A 59 -5.93 4.99 -1.69
CA LYS A 59 -6.66 6.18 -1.28
C LYS A 59 -7.34 5.99 0.08
N THR A 60 -7.91 4.80 0.32
CA THR A 60 -8.52 4.44 1.60
C THR A 60 -7.48 4.25 2.71
N ILE A 61 -6.39 3.53 2.42
CA ILE A 61 -5.24 3.38 3.34
C ILE A 61 -4.71 4.76 3.74
N ASN A 62 -4.53 5.66 2.76
CA ASN A 62 -4.02 7.00 3.01
C ASN A 62 -5.03 7.94 3.68
N SER A 63 -6.32 7.61 3.77
CA SER A 63 -7.30 8.44 4.51
C SER A 63 -7.36 8.08 6.00
N ILE A 64 -6.88 6.90 6.39
CA ILE A 64 -6.93 6.39 7.77
C ILE A 64 -5.52 6.48 8.38
N PRO A 65 -5.29 7.36 9.39
CA PRO A 65 -3.98 7.58 9.99
C PRO A 65 -3.29 6.31 10.49
N GLU A 66 -4.04 5.36 11.03
CA GLU A 66 -3.51 4.11 11.58
C GLU A 66 -2.77 3.26 10.55
N PHE A 67 -3.19 3.26 9.28
CA PHE A 67 -2.49 2.54 8.23
C PHE A 67 -1.19 3.22 7.79
N ARG A 68 -0.98 4.48 8.19
CA ARG A 68 0.25 5.24 7.93
C ARG A 68 1.26 5.16 9.08
N CYS A 69 0.90 4.53 10.20
CA CYS A 69 1.79 4.33 11.34
C CYS A 69 2.81 3.20 11.07
N ARG A 70 4.04 3.38 11.52
CA ARG A 70 5.13 2.39 11.49
C ARG A 70 5.91 2.44 12.81
N ILE A 71 6.43 1.30 13.24
CA ILE A 71 7.40 1.22 14.34
C ILE A 71 8.79 1.40 13.73
N ARG A 72 9.60 2.29 14.29
CA ARG A 72 11.01 2.47 13.92
C ARG A 72 11.81 2.48 15.20
N GLU A 73 12.62 1.44 15.39
CA GLU A 73 13.32 1.21 16.65
C GLU A 73 12.33 1.27 17.83
N ASN A 74 12.49 2.25 18.71
CA ASN A 74 11.65 2.45 19.90
C ASN A 74 10.56 3.52 19.72
N SER A 75 10.41 4.10 18.54
CA SER A 75 9.42 5.15 18.26
C SER A 75 8.32 4.66 17.33
N VAL A 76 7.15 5.32 17.42
CA VAL A 76 6.07 5.17 16.46
C VAL A 76 6.02 6.42 15.62
N VAL A 77 6.06 6.24 14.31
CA VAL A 77 6.01 7.33 13.34
C VAL A 77 4.81 7.20 12.44
N GLU A 78 4.27 8.32 11.99
CA GLU A 78 3.24 8.41 10.97
C GLU A 78 3.82 8.98 9.69
N HIS A 79 3.66 8.26 8.59
CA HIS A 79 3.99 8.76 7.26
C HIS A 79 2.90 9.69 6.75
N ALA A 80 3.28 10.77 6.07
CA ALA A 80 2.31 11.63 5.39
C ALA A 80 1.57 10.89 4.27
N VAL A 81 2.26 10.00 3.55
CA VAL A 81 1.74 9.21 2.44
C VAL A 81 2.32 7.80 2.49
N VAL A 82 1.49 6.81 2.21
CA VAL A 82 1.86 5.42 1.94
C VAL A 82 1.82 5.19 0.44
N HIS A 83 2.93 4.69 -0.09
CA HIS A 83 3.10 4.34 -1.50
C HIS A 83 2.77 2.85 -1.73
N PRO A 84 2.21 2.48 -2.88
CA PRO A 84 1.96 1.08 -3.21
C PRO A 84 3.25 0.30 -3.45
N SER A 85 3.26 -0.93 -2.94
CA SER A 85 4.16 -2.00 -3.36
C SER A 85 3.30 -3.20 -3.79
N PHE A 86 3.57 -3.76 -4.96
CA PHE A 86 2.77 -4.84 -5.54
C PHE A 86 3.63 -5.75 -6.43
N THR A 87 3.11 -6.93 -6.75
CA THR A 87 3.79 -7.90 -7.61
C THR A 87 3.42 -7.68 -9.08
N VAL A 88 4.41 -7.76 -9.96
CA VAL A 88 4.25 -7.74 -11.41
C VAL A 88 4.71 -9.08 -11.96
N SER A 89 3.91 -9.70 -12.83
CA SER A 89 4.32 -10.92 -13.54
C SER A 89 5.38 -10.57 -14.59
N VAL A 90 6.42 -11.40 -14.65
CA VAL A 90 7.54 -11.32 -15.58
C VAL A 90 7.68 -12.66 -16.32
N GLU A 91 8.67 -12.80 -17.21
CA GLU A 91 8.84 -14.01 -18.02
C GLU A 91 9.00 -15.29 -17.18
N ASN A 92 8.70 -16.45 -17.80
CA ASN A 92 8.88 -17.77 -17.20
C ASN A 92 8.06 -18.02 -15.93
N ASP A 93 6.82 -17.51 -15.87
CA ASP A 93 5.89 -17.70 -14.73
C ASP A 93 6.45 -17.16 -13.39
N GLN A 94 7.32 -16.14 -13.47
CA GLN A 94 7.88 -15.47 -12.31
C GLN A 94 7.18 -14.14 -12.02
N PHE A 95 7.49 -13.55 -10.87
CA PHE A 95 7.08 -12.21 -10.50
C PHE A 95 8.23 -11.39 -9.93
N SER A 96 8.08 -10.07 -9.95
CA SER A 96 8.99 -9.12 -9.31
C SER A 96 8.21 -8.12 -8.47
N PHE A 97 8.85 -7.55 -7.45
CA PHE A 97 8.26 -6.48 -6.66
C PHE A 97 8.35 -5.15 -7.40
N CYS A 98 7.26 -4.38 -7.35
CA CYS A 98 7.13 -3.08 -7.99
C CYS A 98 6.68 -2.06 -6.96
N ASN A 99 7.50 -1.05 -6.75
CA ASN A 99 7.20 0.12 -5.93
C ASN A 99 6.85 1.29 -6.86
N SER A 100 5.79 2.02 -6.55
CA SER A 100 5.35 3.19 -7.32
C SER A 100 4.94 4.32 -6.40
N ASP A 101 5.04 5.55 -6.87
CA ASP A 101 4.57 6.71 -6.10
C ASP A 101 3.05 6.84 -6.13
N PHE A 102 2.49 7.18 -4.98
CA PHE A 102 1.06 7.46 -4.81
C PHE A 102 0.79 8.92 -5.15
N ASP A 103 -0.26 9.16 -5.91
CA ASP A 103 -0.79 10.49 -6.20
C ASP A 103 -2.30 10.46 -6.00
N VAL A 104 -2.88 11.55 -5.46
CA VAL A 104 -4.32 11.68 -5.27
C VAL A 104 -5.06 11.85 -6.61
N ASN A 105 -4.38 12.36 -7.63
CA ASN A 105 -4.87 12.43 -8.99
C ASN A 105 -4.73 11.05 -9.64
N ILE A 106 -5.86 10.44 -9.98
CA ILE A 106 -5.90 9.10 -10.57
C ILE A 106 -5.08 8.98 -11.86
N HIS A 107 -5.04 10.01 -12.71
CA HIS A 107 -4.28 9.96 -13.95
C HIS A 107 -2.77 9.99 -13.69
N GLN A 108 -2.32 10.77 -12.70
CA GLN A 108 -0.91 10.76 -12.30
C GLN A 108 -0.54 9.43 -11.63
N PHE A 109 -1.39 8.91 -10.75
CA PHE A 109 -1.20 7.59 -10.15
C PHE A 109 -1.06 6.49 -11.21
N PHE A 110 -1.91 6.51 -12.24
CA PHE A 110 -1.86 5.54 -13.33
C PHE A 110 -0.57 5.64 -14.13
N ARG A 111 -0.08 6.86 -14.39
CA ARG A 111 1.22 7.07 -15.05
C ARG A 111 2.37 6.55 -14.20
N ASN A 112 2.40 6.87 -12.91
CA ASN A 112 3.45 6.41 -11.99
C ASN A 112 3.50 4.87 -11.96
N ALA A 113 2.34 4.23 -11.80
CA ALA A 113 2.25 2.78 -11.76
C ALA A 113 2.67 2.14 -13.09
N GLU A 114 2.28 2.71 -14.22
CA GLU A 114 2.69 2.20 -15.55
C GLU A 114 4.20 2.30 -15.75
N GLN A 115 4.81 3.43 -15.40
CA GLN A 115 6.25 3.64 -15.50
C GLN A 115 7.02 2.66 -14.60
N ALA A 116 6.57 2.46 -13.37
CA ALA A 116 7.18 1.51 -12.44
C ALA A 116 7.05 0.05 -12.95
N ILE A 117 5.88 -0.34 -13.47
CA ILE A 117 5.65 -1.65 -14.07
C ILE A 117 6.59 -1.88 -15.25
N GLN A 118 6.75 -0.88 -16.13
CA GLN A 118 7.63 -1.00 -17.29
C GLN A 118 9.09 -1.15 -16.85
N ALA A 119 9.55 -0.34 -15.89
CA ALA A 119 10.91 -0.42 -15.37
C ALA A 119 11.22 -1.81 -14.77
N VAL A 120 10.27 -2.41 -14.05
CA VAL A 120 10.40 -3.77 -13.49
C VAL A 120 10.40 -4.84 -14.58
N LYS A 121 9.60 -4.68 -15.65
CA LYS A 121 9.63 -5.63 -16.77
C LYS A 121 10.94 -5.57 -17.56
N ASP A 122 11.53 -4.39 -17.68
CA ASP A 122 12.81 -4.19 -18.37
C ASP A 122 13.99 -4.73 -17.53
N ASN A 123 13.87 -4.70 -16.20
CA ASN A 123 14.89 -5.17 -15.27
C ASN A 123 14.23 -5.93 -14.09
N PRO A 124 13.82 -7.19 -14.28
CA PRO A 124 13.16 -7.96 -13.23
C PRO A 124 14.12 -8.25 -12.08
N PHE A 125 13.65 -8.07 -10.85
CA PHE A 125 14.41 -8.38 -9.65
C PHE A 125 13.49 -8.94 -8.56
N ILE A 126 14.04 -9.87 -7.78
CA ILE A 126 13.43 -10.36 -6.54
C ILE A 126 14.36 -9.93 -5.43
N GLN A 127 14.07 -8.78 -4.81
CA GLN A 127 14.75 -8.37 -3.59
C GLN A 127 13.67 -8.01 -2.57
N SER A 128 13.71 -8.65 -1.40
CA SER A 128 12.98 -8.18 -0.24
C SER A 128 13.74 -6.98 0.32
N ASP A 129 13.07 -5.83 0.46
CA ASP A 129 13.61 -4.72 1.24
C ASP A 129 13.99 -5.26 2.63
N SER A 130 15.30 -5.38 2.89
CA SER A 130 15.85 -5.77 4.19
C SER A 130 16.21 -4.51 4.96
#